data_AF-A0AA49Q164-F1
#
_entry.id   AF-A0AA49Q164-F1
#
_cell.length_a   1.000
_cell.length_b   1.000
_cell.length_c   1.000
_cell.angle_alpha   90.00
_cell.angle_beta   90.00
_cell.angle_gamma   90.00
#
_symmetry.space_group_name_H-M   'P 1'
#
loop_
_entity.id
_entity.type
_entity.pdbx_description
1 polymer ?
#
loop_
_entity_poly.entity_id
_entity_poly.type
_entity_poly.pdbx_seq_one_letter_code
_entity_poly.pdbx_strand_id
1 'polypeptide(L)'
;MPNLFPLDDNDTNENIEQTEQITKYGKSVKFDFEKGEFIIDPTGRLSEVEGAEAWLEWCKKALNTERYRYVIYSHNFGEEFDTLIEQHLNKQANESEIRRMATECLMANPFTKSVDNFTFTWENDTCYFTCEITNSTDETVTLRGSVVIRNG
;
A
#
# COMPACT_ATOMS: atom_id res chain seq x y z
N MET A 1 -31.54 31.44 30.20
CA MET A 1 -30.43 30.48 30.47
C MET A 1 -29.16 31.15 30.01
N PRO A 2 -28.11 31.24 30.84
CA PRO A 2 -26.81 31.78 30.41
C PRO A 2 -26.09 30.75 29.53
N ASN A 3 -25.53 31.21 28.41
CA ASN A 3 -24.60 30.45 27.59
C ASN A 3 -23.39 30.04 28.45
N LEU A 4 -23.15 28.74 28.58
CA LEU A 4 -22.13 28.12 29.45
C LEU A 4 -20.88 27.71 28.66
N PHE A 5 -20.40 28.55 27.75
CA PHE A 5 -19.11 28.33 27.09
C PHE A 5 -18.37 29.65 26.91
N PRO A 6 -17.18 29.82 27.51
CA PRO A 6 -16.26 30.89 27.15
C PRO A 6 -15.80 30.66 25.70
N LEU A 7 -15.97 31.67 24.85
CA LEU A 7 -15.26 31.73 23.57
C LEU A 7 -13.86 32.26 23.88
N ASP A 8 -12.91 31.34 24.07
CA ASP A 8 -11.50 31.71 24.00
C ASP A 8 -11.14 31.86 22.51
N ASP A 9 -11.19 33.10 22.04
CA ASP A 9 -10.46 33.54 20.86
C ASP A 9 -8.96 33.46 21.21
N ASN A 10 -8.26 32.39 20.80
CA ASN A 10 -6.89 32.43 20.27
C ASN A 10 -6.31 31.03 19.98
N ASP A 11 -5.63 30.96 18.83
CA ASP A 11 -4.66 29.94 18.41
C ASP A 11 -5.17 28.54 18.04
N THR A 12 -5.98 28.45 16.98
CA THR A 12 -5.76 27.34 16.03
C THR A 12 -4.52 27.69 15.20
N ASN A 13 -3.36 27.36 15.74
CA ASN A 13 -2.18 27.11 14.93
C ASN A 13 -2.57 26.01 13.93
N GLU A 14 -2.93 26.40 12.71
CA GLU A 14 -2.89 25.51 11.56
C GLU A 14 -1.42 25.08 11.44
N ASN A 15 -1.08 23.95 12.05
CA ASN A 15 0.10 23.18 11.67
C ASN A 15 -0.18 22.71 10.24
N ILE A 16 0.11 23.58 9.27
CA ILE A 16 0.33 23.20 7.89
C ILE A 16 1.61 22.37 7.97
N GLU A 17 1.48 21.06 8.19
CA GLU A 17 2.54 20.12 7.89
C GLU A 17 2.87 20.34 6.41
N GLN A 18 3.97 21.04 6.15
CA GLN A 18 4.48 21.20 4.80
C GLN A 18 4.90 19.80 4.34
N THR A 19 3.98 19.08 3.68
CA THR A 19 4.33 17.88 2.95
C THR A 19 5.25 18.35 1.83
N GLU A 20 6.57 18.16 1.98
CA GLU A 20 7.50 18.33 0.88
C GLU A 20 6.98 17.47 -0.27
N GLN A 21 6.50 18.12 -1.34
CA GLN A 21 6.01 17.40 -2.51
C GLN A 21 7.19 16.68 -3.12
N ILE A 22 7.22 15.35 -2.97
CA ILE A 22 8.23 14.50 -3.61
C ILE A 22 7.98 14.58 -5.12
N THR A 23 8.80 15.35 -5.82
CA THR A 23 8.62 15.64 -7.25
C THR A 23 9.32 14.66 -8.17
N LYS A 24 10.14 13.73 -7.63
CA LYS A 24 10.91 12.78 -8.42
C LYS A 24 10.92 11.39 -7.80
N TYR A 25 10.74 10.39 -8.66
CA TYR A 25 10.98 8.99 -8.32
C TYR A 25 12.39 8.78 -7.74
N GLY A 26 12.47 7.98 -6.69
CA GLY A 26 13.74 7.57 -6.08
C GLY A 26 14.42 6.41 -6.81
N LYS A 27 15.38 5.80 -6.13
CA LYS A 27 15.95 4.50 -6.51
C LYS A 27 15.43 3.41 -5.59
N SER A 28 15.34 2.19 -6.09
CA SER A 28 15.07 1.00 -5.29
C SER A 28 16.01 -0.13 -5.70
N VAL A 29 16.19 -1.12 -4.83
CA VAL A 29 16.85 -2.38 -5.17
C VAL A 29 15.78 -3.38 -5.61
N LYS A 30 16.05 -4.15 -6.67
CA LYS A 30 15.16 -5.22 -7.12
C LYS A 30 15.13 -6.35 -6.11
N PHE A 31 13.92 -6.82 -5.80
CA PHE A 31 13.70 -7.97 -4.93
C PHE A 31 12.88 -9.05 -5.65
N ASP A 32 13.33 -10.29 -5.57
CA ASP A 32 12.58 -11.45 -6.03
C ASP A 32 11.63 -11.87 -4.89
N PHE A 33 10.36 -11.43 -4.97
CA PHE A 33 9.35 -11.69 -3.94
C PHE A 33 8.95 -13.18 -3.87
N GLU A 34 9.17 -13.96 -4.93
CA GLU A 34 8.89 -15.40 -4.92
C GLU A 34 9.98 -16.17 -4.18
N LYS A 35 11.25 -15.76 -4.34
CA LYS A 35 12.41 -16.39 -3.66
C LYS A 35 12.75 -15.77 -2.31
N GLY A 36 12.32 -14.54 -2.05
CA GLY A 36 12.67 -13.79 -0.85
C GLY A 36 14.10 -13.26 -0.85
N GLU A 37 14.68 -12.97 -2.03
CA GLU A 37 16.09 -12.57 -2.16
C GLU A 37 16.28 -11.32 -3.02
N PHE A 38 17.34 -10.55 -2.76
CA PHE A 38 17.72 -9.45 -3.63
C PHE A 38 18.30 -9.96 -4.95
N ILE A 39 17.96 -9.29 -6.05
CA ILE A 39 18.52 -9.61 -7.35
C ILE A 39 19.92 -9.00 -7.45
N ILE A 40 20.91 -9.82 -7.78
CA ILE A 40 22.30 -9.42 -8.00
C ILE A 40 22.54 -9.29 -9.51
N ASP A 41 23.20 -8.22 -9.92
CA ASP A 41 23.60 -7.98 -11.31
C ASP A 41 24.81 -8.86 -11.73
N PRO A 42 25.15 -8.94 -13.04
CA PRO A 42 26.31 -9.73 -13.50
C PRO A 42 27.66 -9.27 -12.94
N THR A 43 27.74 -8.10 -12.31
CA THR A 43 28.96 -7.55 -11.68
C THR A 43 29.09 -7.91 -10.20
N GLY A 44 28.10 -8.63 -9.64
CA GLY A 44 28.06 -9.02 -8.24
C GLY A 44 27.52 -7.93 -7.30
N ARG A 45 26.83 -6.91 -7.82
CA ARG A 45 26.23 -5.82 -7.02
C ARG A 45 24.71 -5.97 -6.96
N LEU A 46 24.09 -5.35 -5.97
CA LEU A 46 22.63 -5.27 -5.90
C LEU A 46 22.09 -4.58 -7.15
N SER A 47 21.11 -5.20 -7.81
CA SER A 47 20.46 -4.63 -8.98
C SER A 47 19.58 -3.45 -8.56
N GLU A 48 19.99 -2.24 -8.92
CA GLU A 48 19.21 -1.02 -8.68
C GLU A 48 18.28 -0.71 -9.84
N VAL A 49 17.15 -0.09 -9.52
CA VAL A 49 16.18 0.51 -10.45
C VAL A 49 15.90 1.94 -10.06
N GLU A 50 15.46 2.73 -11.04
CA GLU A 50 15.08 4.13 -10.86
C GLU A 50 13.71 4.38 -11.51
N GLY A 51 13.14 5.57 -11.28
CA GLY A 51 11.94 5.98 -12.01
C GLY A 51 10.71 5.14 -11.67
N ALA A 52 9.90 4.86 -12.69
CA ALA A 52 8.69 4.05 -12.57
C ALA A 52 8.97 2.61 -12.10
N GLU A 53 10.13 2.03 -12.46
CA GLU A 53 10.51 0.71 -11.94
C GLU A 53 10.74 0.74 -10.43
N ALA A 54 11.36 1.80 -9.89
CA ALA A 54 11.54 1.96 -8.45
C ALA A 54 10.20 2.14 -7.71
N TRP A 55 9.24 2.86 -8.32
CA TRP A 55 7.87 2.95 -7.80
C TRP A 55 7.18 1.59 -7.79
N LEU A 56 7.31 0.80 -8.85
CA LEU A 56 6.73 -0.53 -8.90
C LEU A 56 7.31 -1.45 -7.81
N GLU A 57 8.63 -1.40 -7.58
CA GLU A 57 9.26 -2.12 -6.46
C GLU A 57 8.71 -1.65 -5.10
N TRP A 58 8.47 -0.34 -4.92
CA TRP A 58 7.81 0.19 -3.72
C TRP A 58 6.41 -0.39 -3.55
N CYS A 59 5.59 -0.42 -4.61
CA CYS A 59 4.21 -0.94 -4.54
C CYS A 59 4.17 -2.42 -4.17
N LYS A 60 5.03 -3.25 -4.78
CA LYS A 60 5.16 -4.66 -4.42
C LYS A 60 5.57 -4.82 -2.96
N LYS A 61 6.56 -4.04 -2.50
CA LYS A 61 7.04 -4.08 -1.13
C LYS A 61 5.96 -3.69 -0.12
N ALA A 62 5.20 -2.64 -0.41
CA ALA A 62 4.12 -2.17 0.45
C ALA A 62 3.03 -3.24 0.60
N LEU A 63 2.58 -3.88 -0.50
CA LEU A 63 1.59 -4.98 -0.44
C LEU A 63 2.09 -6.26 0.24
N ASN A 64 3.40 -6.43 0.40
CA ASN A 64 3.99 -7.60 1.07
C ASN A 64 4.50 -7.26 2.48
N THR A 65 4.13 -6.09 3.02
CA THR A 65 4.54 -5.66 4.35
C THR A 65 3.31 -5.34 5.17
N GLU A 66 3.16 -6.03 6.31
CA GLU A 66 2.15 -5.71 7.30
C GLU A 66 2.38 -4.33 7.91
N ARG A 67 1.34 -3.48 7.86
CA ARG A 67 1.34 -2.14 8.44
C ARG A 67 1.51 -2.23 9.96
N TYR A 68 2.22 -1.25 10.54
CA TYR A 68 2.51 -1.14 11.98
C TYR A 68 3.41 -2.23 12.58
N ARG A 69 3.75 -3.30 11.84
CA ARG A 69 4.61 -4.38 12.36
C ARG A 69 6.06 -3.96 12.56
N TYR A 70 6.61 -3.12 11.69
CA TYR A 70 8.04 -2.77 11.71
C TYR A 70 8.23 -1.26 11.92
N VAL A 71 8.97 -0.91 12.99
CA VAL A 71 9.25 0.49 13.38
C VAL A 71 10.02 1.32 12.37
N ILE A 72 10.66 0.68 11.39
CA ILE A 72 11.40 1.35 10.32
C ILE A 72 10.49 1.96 9.25
N TYR A 73 9.20 1.58 9.23
CA TYR A 73 8.23 2.07 8.28
C TYR A 73 7.32 3.14 8.89
N SER A 74 6.86 4.07 8.07
CA SER A 74 5.84 5.02 8.48
C SER A 74 4.49 4.31 8.67
N HIS A 75 3.60 4.96 9.42
CA HIS A 75 2.23 4.47 9.66
C HIS A 75 1.41 4.30 8.37
N ASN A 76 1.79 4.99 7.29
CA ASN A 76 1.10 4.92 5.99
C ASN A 76 1.67 3.82 5.09
N PHE A 77 2.68 3.07 5.52
CA PHE A 77 3.33 2.04 4.71
C PHE A 77 2.87 0.64 5.13
N GLY A 78 2.47 -0.16 4.14
CA GLY A 78 2.03 -1.53 4.34
C GLY A 78 0.51 -1.71 4.22
N GLU A 79 0.10 -2.97 4.26
CA GLU A 79 -1.29 -3.43 4.21
C GLU A 79 -1.76 -4.04 5.55
N GLU A 80 -3.06 -4.27 5.69
CA GLU A 80 -3.71 -4.76 6.92
C GLU A 80 -4.62 -5.99 6.66
N PHE A 81 -4.32 -6.79 5.63
CA PHE A 81 -5.11 -7.94 5.19
C PHE A 81 -5.29 -9.00 6.27
N ASP A 82 -4.31 -9.18 7.16
CA ASP A 82 -4.41 -10.13 8.28
C ASP A 82 -5.60 -9.85 9.20
N THR A 83 -6.06 -8.59 9.27
CA THR A 83 -7.25 -8.21 10.06
C THR A 83 -8.55 -8.83 9.53
N LEU A 84 -8.57 -9.30 8.28
CA LEU A 84 -9.77 -9.90 7.67
C LEU A 84 -10.13 -11.25 8.31
N ILE A 85 -9.13 -11.97 8.83
CA ILE A 85 -9.33 -13.26 9.51
C ILE A 85 -10.25 -13.10 10.71
N GLU A 86 -10.11 -11.99 11.44
CA GLU A 86 -10.86 -11.70 12.67
C GLU A 86 -12.29 -11.19 12.41
N GLN A 87 -12.57 -10.73 11.19
CA GLN A 87 -13.85 -10.10 10.86
C GLN A 87 -14.94 -11.10 10.44
N HIS A 88 -14.57 -12.35 10.13
CA HIS A 88 -15.50 -13.42 9.72
C HIS A 88 -16.49 -13.00 8.62
N LEU A 89 -16.03 -12.20 7.66
CA LEU A 89 -16.86 -11.69 6.58
C LEU A 89 -17.17 -12.76 5.53
N ASN A 90 -18.26 -12.56 4.78
CA ASN A 90 -18.51 -13.35 3.58
C ASN A 90 -17.52 -12.97 2.46
N LYS A 91 -17.41 -13.80 1.41
CA LYS A 91 -16.45 -13.58 0.30
C LYS A 91 -16.56 -12.20 -0.35
N GLN A 92 -17.77 -11.72 -0.60
CA GLN A 92 -17.99 -10.43 -1.27
C GLN A 92 -17.54 -9.25 -0.39
N ALA A 93 -17.79 -9.34 0.91
CA ALA A 93 -17.32 -8.36 1.87
C ALA A 93 -15.79 -8.41 2.03
N ASN A 94 -15.19 -9.60 2.05
CA ASN A 94 -13.72 -9.75 2.01
C ASN A 94 -13.12 -9.12 0.74
N GLU A 95 -13.68 -9.38 -0.44
CA GLU A 95 -13.20 -8.77 -1.70
C GLU A 95 -13.27 -7.23 -1.66
N SER A 96 -14.34 -6.69 -1.06
CA SER A 96 -14.50 -5.25 -0.88
C SER A 96 -13.45 -4.67 0.07
N GLU A 97 -13.15 -5.35 1.18
CA GLU A 97 -12.12 -4.91 2.11
C GLU A 97 -10.70 -5.08 1.56
N ILE A 98 -10.42 -6.16 0.83
CA ILE A 98 -9.13 -6.35 0.13
C ILE A 98 -8.93 -5.19 -0.85
N ARG A 99 -9.95 -4.84 -1.64
CA ARG A 99 -9.90 -3.67 -2.53
C ARG A 99 -9.58 -2.40 -1.75
N ARG A 100 -10.34 -2.11 -0.70
CA ARG A 100 -10.16 -0.91 0.14
C ARG A 100 -8.74 -0.83 0.69
N MET A 101 -8.27 -1.88 1.36
CA MET A 101 -6.96 -1.95 2.00
C MET A 101 -5.81 -1.87 0.98
N ALA A 102 -5.91 -2.57 -0.16
CA ALA A 102 -4.93 -2.50 -1.22
C ALA A 102 -4.85 -1.09 -1.82
N THR A 103 -6.00 -0.46 -2.09
CA THR A 103 -6.07 0.92 -2.58
C THR A 103 -5.46 1.88 -1.57
N GLU A 104 -5.81 1.81 -0.29
CA GLU A 104 -5.23 2.66 0.77
C GLU A 104 -3.71 2.48 0.88
N CYS A 105 -3.22 1.24 0.87
CA CYS A 105 -1.79 0.92 0.91
C CYS A 105 -1.04 1.53 -0.28
N LEU A 106 -1.57 1.38 -1.49
CA LEU A 106 -0.88 1.78 -2.72
C LEU A 106 -0.98 3.29 -2.99
N MET A 107 -2.11 3.91 -2.65
CA MET A 107 -2.34 5.36 -2.77
C MET A 107 -1.55 6.18 -1.74
N ALA A 108 -0.97 5.54 -0.71
CA ALA A 108 -0.06 6.20 0.22
C ALA A 108 1.24 6.70 -0.45
N ASN A 109 1.60 6.16 -1.63
CA ASN A 109 2.69 6.69 -2.42
C ASN A 109 2.21 7.85 -3.30
N PRO A 110 2.85 9.04 -3.24
CA PRO A 110 2.41 10.22 -3.99
C PRO A 110 2.49 10.05 -5.52
N PHE A 111 3.22 9.05 -6.02
CA PHE A 111 3.30 8.76 -7.45
C PHE A 111 2.20 7.81 -7.95
N THR A 112 1.41 7.21 -7.06
CA THR A 112 0.26 6.38 -7.44
C THR A 112 -0.92 7.29 -7.74
N LYS A 113 -1.38 7.28 -8.99
CA LYS A 113 -2.52 8.08 -9.46
C LYS A 113 -3.84 7.34 -9.23
N SER A 114 -3.87 6.03 -9.47
CA SER A 114 -5.08 5.22 -9.27
C SER A 114 -4.76 3.74 -9.05
N VAL A 115 -5.73 3.03 -8.46
CA VAL A 115 -5.69 1.59 -8.16
C VAL A 115 -7.07 1.02 -8.46
N ASP A 116 -7.20 0.34 -9.59
CA ASP A 116 -8.49 -0.02 -10.19
C ASP A 116 -8.50 -1.46 -10.72
N ASN A 117 -9.57 -1.82 -11.43
CA ASN A 117 -9.71 -3.07 -12.21
C ASN A 117 -9.37 -4.34 -11.41
N PHE A 118 -9.92 -4.42 -10.20
CA PHE A 118 -9.74 -5.58 -9.34
C PHE A 118 -10.42 -6.83 -9.92
N THR A 119 -9.68 -7.93 -9.93
CA THR A 119 -10.22 -9.27 -10.15
C THR A 119 -9.89 -10.15 -8.96
N PHE A 120 -10.76 -11.11 -8.66
CA PHE A 120 -10.63 -11.99 -7.50
C PHE A 120 -10.83 -13.45 -7.92
N THR A 121 -10.03 -14.34 -7.36
CA THR A 121 -10.14 -15.80 -7.52
C THR A 121 -9.93 -16.46 -6.18
N TRP A 122 -10.84 -17.36 -5.80
CA TRP A 122 -10.77 -18.06 -4.53
C TRP A 122 -10.33 -19.51 -4.74
N GLU A 123 -9.29 -19.91 -4.01
CA GLU A 123 -8.86 -21.30 -3.91
C GLU A 123 -8.75 -21.68 -2.44
N ASN A 124 -9.61 -22.59 -1.98
CA ASN A 124 -9.74 -22.96 -0.57
C ASN A 124 -9.96 -21.71 0.31
N ASP A 125 -9.06 -21.50 1.29
CA ASP A 125 -9.03 -20.37 2.20
C ASP A 125 -8.18 -19.20 1.69
N THR A 126 -7.81 -19.18 0.40
CA THR A 126 -6.99 -18.10 -0.16
C THR A 126 -7.76 -17.31 -1.22
N CYS A 127 -7.77 -15.99 -1.08
CA CYS A 127 -8.23 -15.06 -2.09
C CYS A 127 -7.02 -14.51 -2.85
N TYR A 128 -6.89 -14.87 -4.12
CA TYR A 128 -5.95 -14.23 -5.04
C TYR A 128 -6.64 -13.04 -5.69
N PHE A 129 -5.91 -11.94 -5.84
CA PHE A 129 -6.40 -10.77 -6.53
C PHE A 129 -5.38 -10.19 -7.51
N THR A 130 -5.90 -9.52 -8.52
CA THR A 130 -5.11 -8.60 -9.36
C THR A 130 -5.71 -7.21 -9.27
N CYS A 131 -4.88 -6.18 -9.43
CA CYS A 131 -5.34 -4.81 -9.62
C CYS A 131 -4.45 -4.11 -10.65
N GLU A 132 -4.98 -3.08 -11.30
CA GLU A 132 -4.21 -2.20 -12.15
C GLU A 132 -3.83 -0.95 -11.38
N ILE A 133 -2.54 -0.66 -11.32
CA ILE A 133 -2.01 0.57 -10.73
C ILE A 133 -1.54 1.49 -11.85
N THR A 134 -1.95 2.75 -11.76
CA THR A 134 -1.52 3.78 -12.71
C THR A 134 -0.68 4.82 -11.98
N ASN A 135 0.48 5.17 -12.52
CA ASN A 135 1.35 6.18 -11.93
C ASN A 135 1.00 7.61 -12.41
N SER A 136 1.66 8.60 -11.82
CA SER A 136 1.52 10.02 -12.16
C SER A 136 1.87 10.37 -13.62
N THR A 137 2.54 9.47 -14.35
CA THR A 137 2.89 9.60 -15.77
C THR A 137 1.99 8.79 -16.70
N ASP A 138 0.84 8.31 -16.21
CA ASP A 138 -0.14 7.51 -16.95
C ASP A 138 0.37 6.15 -17.46
N GLU A 139 1.41 5.59 -16.82
CA GLU A 139 1.82 4.21 -17.04
C GLU A 139 1.02 3.29 -16.12
N THR A 140 0.41 2.25 -16.70
CA THR A 140 -0.41 1.27 -15.98
C THR A 140 0.28 -0.09 -15.93
N VAL A 141 0.30 -0.70 -14.74
CA VAL A 141 0.87 -2.03 -14.49
C VAL A 141 -0.11 -2.88 -13.71
N THR A 142 -0.20 -4.17 -14.02
CA THR A 142 -0.99 -5.12 -13.22
C THR A 142 -0.16 -5.67 -12.06
N LEU A 143 -0.66 -5.49 -10.84
CA LEU A 143 -0.14 -6.14 -9.64
C LEU A 143 -0.96 -7.36 -9.27
N ARG A 144 -0.33 -8.28 -8.54
CA ARG A 144 -0.92 -9.51 -8.01
C ARG A 144 -0.68 -9.56 -6.51
N GLY A 145 -1.67 -10.05 -5.78
CA GLY A 145 -1.57 -10.32 -4.35
C GLY A 145 -2.43 -11.50 -3.96
N SER A 146 -2.26 -11.95 -2.72
CA SER A 146 -3.04 -13.05 -2.15
C SER A 146 -3.25 -12.82 -0.66
N VAL A 147 -4.43 -13.17 -0.16
CA VAL A 147 -4.78 -13.10 1.25
C VAL A 147 -5.32 -14.44 1.69
N VAL A 148 -4.77 -14.98 2.78
CA VAL A 148 -5.27 -16.22 3.39
C VAL A 148 -6.33 -15.86 4.43
N ILE A 149 -7.57 -16.25 4.18
CA ILE A 149 -8.73 -16.01 5.04
C ILE A 149 -9.25 -17.39 5.48
N ARG A 150 -8.82 -17.82 6.67
CA ARG A 150 -9.28 -19.08 7.26
C ARG A 150 -10.73 -18.92 7.70
N ASN A 151 -11.64 -19.67 7.11
CA ASN A 151 -12.98 -19.81 7.69
C ASN A 151 -12.85 -20.66 8.96
N GLY A 152 -13.13 -20.06 10.11
CA GLY A 152 -13.17 -20.75 11.40
C GLY A 152 -14.27 -21.80 11.48
#